data_AF-A0ABC9U0B9-F1
#
_entry.id   AF-A0ABC9U0B9-F1
#
_cell.length_a   1.000
_cell.length_b   1.000
_cell.length_c   1.000
_cell.angle_alpha   90.00
_cell.angle_beta   90.00
_cell.angle_gamma   90.00
#
_symmetry.space_group_name_H-M   'P 1'
#
loop_
_entity.id
_entity.type
_entity.pdbx_description
1 polymer ?
#
loop_
_entity_poly.entity_id
_entity_poly.type
_entity_poly.pdbx_seq_one_letter_code
_entity_poly.pdbx_strand_id
1 'polypeptide(L)'
;MRRTETRSEPRREWDEEVKNINNKIYEFDAVIQKVPDIDGAYVNIPFDVKKEFGKGRVKVHVDFDGTAYEGSIVRMGTPGHILGVRKDIRALIGKQPGDTVHVVMRER
;
A
#
# COMPACT_ATOMS: atom_id res chain seq x y z
N MET A 1 37.57 -43.86 23.86
CA MET A 1 38.32 -43.51 22.62
C MET A 1 37.30 -42.84 21.68
N ARG A 2 37.54 -41.66 21.06
CA ARG A 2 38.20 -41.46 19.72
C ARG A 2 37.68 -42.50 18.69
N ARG A 3 37.12 -42.20 17.50
CA ARG A 3 37.15 -41.08 16.52
C ARG A 3 35.80 -41.11 15.70
N THR A 4 35.31 -40.17 14.86
CA THR A 4 35.43 -38.70 14.60
C THR A 4 34.29 -38.28 13.61
N GLU A 5 34.17 -36.97 13.32
CA GLU A 5 33.67 -36.30 12.08
C GLU A 5 32.78 -37.06 11.06
N THR A 6 31.68 -36.48 10.56
CA THR A 6 31.77 -35.48 9.46
C THR A 6 30.53 -34.59 9.27
N ARG A 7 30.73 -33.46 8.58
CA ARG A 7 29.85 -32.29 8.43
C ARG A 7 28.89 -32.37 7.22
N SER A 8 27.58 -32.13 7.40
CA SER A 8 26.66 -31.74 6.30
C SER A 8 25.33 -31.10 6.75
N GLU A 9 25.33 -29.77 6.93
CA GLU A 9 24.23 -28.90 6.45
C GLU A 9 24.38 -28.79 4.91
N PRO A 10 23.35 -28.49 4.07
CA PRO A 10 22.17 -27.61 4.30
C PRO A 10 20.82 -28.33 3.97
N ARG A 11 19.61 -27.73 3.99
CA ARG A 11 19.14 -26.39 3.56
C ARG A 11 18.01 -25.79 4.40
N ARG A 12 17.86 -24.46 4.27
CA ARG A 12 16.74 -23.67 4.79
C ARG A 12 15.60 -23.63 3.80
N GLU A 13 14.76 -24.64 3.89
CA GLU A 13 13.39 -24.68 3.39
C GLU A 13 12.62 -25.14 4.66
N TRP A 14 11.61 -24.44 5.20
CA TRP A 14 10.53 -23.70 4.54
C TRP A 14 10.23 -22.35 5.22
N ASP A 15 10.43 -21.23 4.53
CA ASP A 15 9.85 -19.91 4.90
C ASP A 15 8.39 -19.83 4.43
N GLU A 16 7.55 -20.81 4.80
CA GLU A 16 6.10 -20.83 4.47
C GLU A 16 5.19 -20.58 5.69
N GLU A 17 5.75 -20.44 6.90
CA GLU A 17 5.02 -19.82 8.03
C GLU A 17 5.08 -18.28 7.96
N VAL A 18 5.04 -17.71 6.74
CA VAL A 18 4.96 -16.26 6.51
C VAL A 18 3.53 -15.79 6.77
N LYS A 19 3.26 -15.67 8.07
CA LYS A 19 2.26 -14.81 8.73
C LYS A 19 0.87 -14.81 8.11
N ASN A 20 -0.07 -15.28 8.93
CA ASN A 20 -1.50 -14.98 8.86
C ASN A 20 -1.76 -13.46 8.78
N ILE A 21 -1.79 -12.93 7.55
CA ILE A 21 -2.04 -11.52 7.19
C ILE A 21 -3.34 -11.48 6.39
N ASN A 22 -4.20 -10.49 6.65
CA ASN A 22 -5.37 -10.21 5.83
C ASN A 22 -4.93 -9.65 4.47
N ASN A 23 -4.44 -10.53 3.60
CA ASN A 23 -3.80 -10.18 2.32
C ASN A 23 -4.84 -9.81 1.24
N LYS A 24 -5.90 -9.09 1.64
CA LYS A 24 -6.86 -8.45 0.74
C LYS A 24 -6.14 -7.36 -0.04
N ILE A 25 -5.86 -7.65 -1.30
CA ILE A 25 -5.44 -6.67 -2.29
C ILE A 25 -6.71 -6.02 -2.86
N TYR A 26 -6.71 -4.68 -2.96
CA TYR A 26 -7.76 -3.89 -3.59
C TYR A 26 -7.15 -3.14 -4.76
N GLU A 27 -7.49 -3.54 -5.98
CA GLU A 27 -7.17 -2.82 -7.21
C GLU A 27 -8.36 -1.96 -7.64
N PHE A 28 -8.11 -0.71 -8.03
CA PHE A 28 -9.10 0.19 -8.61
C PHE A 28 -8.41 1.38 -9.30
N ASP A 29 -9.03 1.89 -10.35
CA ASP A 29 -8.61 3.13 -11.00
C ASP A 29 -9.20 4.34 -10.26
N ALA A 30 -8.39 5.37 -10.04
CA ALA A 30 -8.83 6.59 -9.37
C ALA A 30 -8.23 7.83 -10.02
N VAL A 31 -9.01 8.92 -10.07
CA VAL A 31 -8.52 10.21 -10.58
C VAL A 31 -7.74 10.93 -9.48
N ILE A 32 -6.51 11.33 -9.79
CA ILE A 32 -5.68 12.16 -8.89
C ILE A 32 -6.34 13.53 -8.75
N GLN A 33 -6.78 13.88 -7.54
CA GLN A 33 -7.28 15.21 -7.19
C GLN A 33 -6.14 16.07 -6.62
N LYS A 34 -6.09 17.36 -6.95
CA LYS A 34 -5.22 18.32 -6.26
C LYS A 34 -5.95 18.84 -5.03
N VAL A 35 -5.25 19.02 -3.92
CA VAL A 35 -5.80 19.85 -2.83
C VAL A 35 -5.61 21.33 -3.24
N PRO A 36 -6.64 22.20 -3.20
CA PRO A 36 -6.39 23.64 -3.18
C PRO A 36 -5.52 24.00 -1.95
N ASP A 37 -4.88 25.16 -1.98
CA ASP A 37 -3.93 25.67 -0.96
C ASP A 37 -2.60 24.91 -0.78
N ILE A 38 -2.47 23.62 -1.13
CA ILE A 38 -1.18 22.88 -1.01
C ILE A 38 -0.77 22.14 -2.28
N ASP A 39 0.53 21.84 -2.40
CA ASP A 39 1.09 21.07 -3.52
C ASP A 39 0.83 19.55 -3.42
N GLY A 40 0.03 19.15 -2.44
CA GLY A 40 -0.45 17.79 -2.23
C GLY A 40 -1.48 17.36 -3.28
N ALA A 41 -1.54 16.06 -3.52
CA ALA A 41 -2.63 15.42 -4.24
C ALA A 41 -3.19 14.28 -3.40
N TYR A 42 -4.37 13.79 -3.77
CA TYR A 42 -5.03 12.66 -3.16
C TYR A 42 -5.85 11.90 -4.19
N VAL A 43 -6.07 10.62 -3.95
CA VAL A 43 -7.13 9.85 -4.63
C VAL A 43 -8.28 9.62 -3.64
N ASN A 44 -9.51 9.65 -4.13
CA ASN A 44 -10.68 9.23 -3.38
C ASN A 44 -10.85 7.71 -3.54
N ILE A 45 -11.10 7.00 -2.44
CA ILE A 45 -11.24 5.54 -2.44
C ILE A 45 -12.73 5.21 -2.66
N PRO A 46 -13.10 4.42 -3.68
CA PRO A 46 -14.50 4.16 -4.03
C PRO A 46 -15.22 3.18 -3.09
N PHE A 47 -14.60 2.81 -1.96
CA PHE A 47 -15.13 1.85 -0.98
C PHE A 47 -14.92 2.30 0.47
N ASP A 48 -15.73 1.75 1.37
CA ASP A 48 -15.69 2.08 2.80
C ASP A 48 -14.52 1.41 3.53
N VAL A 49 -13.38 2.08 3.54
CA VAL A 49 -12.20 1.69 4.33
C VAL A 49 -12.54 1.49 5.81
N LYS A 50 -13.41 2.32 6.39
CA LYS A 50 -13.91 2.12 7.77
C LYS A 50 -14.65 0.78 7.94
N LYS A 51 -15.33 0.27 6.92
CA LYS A 51 -16.05 -1.01 6.95
C LYS A 51 -15.09 -2.20 6.81
N GLU A 52 -14.14 -2.11 5.88
CA GLU A 52 -13.19 -3.21 5.62
C GLU A 52 -12.09 -3.33 6.69
N PHE A 53 -11.58 -2.21 7.21
CA PHE A 53 -10.43 -2.18 8.13
C PHE A 53 -10.79 -1.78 9.57
N GLY A 54 -12.03 -1.38 9.85
CA GLY A 54 -12.55 -1.00 11.17
C GLY A 54 -11.97 0.30 11.79
N LYS A 55 -10.89 0.86 11.23
CA LYS A 55 -10.09 1.94 11.84
C LYS A 55 -10.21 3.23 11.01
N GLY A 56 -10.25 4.39 11.69
CA GLY A 56 -10.31 5.72 11.03
C GLY A 56 -8.99 6.24 10.46
N ARG A 57 -7.88 5.56 10.75
CA ARG A 57 -6.56 5.72 10.13
C ARG A 57 -5.99 4.33 9.91
N VAL A 58 -5.57 4.02 8.69
CA VAL A 58 -5.04 2.69 8.30
C VAL A 58 -3.70 2.91 7.60
N LYS A 59 -2.67 2.16 7.99
CA LYS A 59 -1.43 2.06 7.20
C LYS A 59 -1.65 1.01 6.12
N VAL A 60 -1.29 1.34 4.89
CA VAL A 60 -1.46 0.46 3.73
C VAL A 60 -0.23 0.55 2.86
N HIS A 61 0.22 -0.58 2.32
CA HIS A 61 1.07 -0.54 1.14
C HIS A 61 0.19 -0.26 -0.07
N VAL A 62 0.64 0.66 -0.93
CA VAL A 62 -0.09 1.06 -2.14
C VAL A 62 0.89 1.17 -3.29
N ASP A 63 0.60 0.48 -4.38
CA ASP A 63 1.33 0.59 -5.64
C ASP A 63 0.51 1.47 -6.61
N PHE A 64 1.12 2.56 -7.10
CA PHE A 64 0.53 3.49 -8.06
C PHE A 64 1.18 3.27 -9.44
N ASP A 65 0.43 2.78 -10.44
CA ASP A 65 0.99 2.38 -11.75
C ASP A 65 2.31 1.56 -11.63
N GLY A 66 2.39 0.67 -10.63
CA GLY A 66 3.58 -0.16 -10.33
C GLY A 66 4.66 0.49 -9.43
N THR A 67 4.45 1.71 -8.94
CA THR A 67 5.35 2.38 -7.98
C THR A 67 4.88 2.15 -6.54
N ALA A 68 5.57 1.27 -5.82
CA ALA A 68 5.31 0.93 -4.42
C ALA A 68 5.48 2.13 -3.47
N TYR A 69 4.51 2.30 -2.56
CA TYR A 69 4.46 3.35 -1.55
C TYR A 69 3.88 2.86 -0.23
N GLU A 70 4.28 3.53 0.86
CA GLU A 70 3.70 3.38 2.20
C GLU A 70 2.70 4.50 2.46
N GLY A 71 1.43 4.20 2.20
CA GLY A 71 0.31 5.11 2.39
C GLY A 71 -0.20 5.13 3.82
N SER A 72 -0.99 6.17 4.13
CA SER A 72 -1.91 6.14 5.26
C SER A 72 -3.23 6.72 4.82
N ILE A 73 -4.28 5.91 4.90
CA ILE A 73 -5.64 6.34 4.58
C ILE A 73 -6.15 7.20 5.72
N VAL A 74 -6.69 8.37 5.38
CA VAL A 74 -7.23 9.33 6.35
C VAL A 74 -8.64 9.76 5.97
N ARG A 75 -9.46 10.06 6.99
CA ARG A 75 -10.81 10.60 6.83
C ARG A 75 -10.87 12.03 7.37
N MET A 76 -10.63 13.00 6.48
CA MET A 76 -10.57 14.44 6.80
C MET A 76 -11.94 15.09 6.61
N GLY A 77 -12.88 14.83 7.52
CA GLY A 77 -14.22 15.43 7.54
C GLY A 77 -15.20 14.97 6.44
N THR A 78 -14.69 14.46 5.32
CA THR A 78 -15.46 13.93 4.20
C THR A 78 -16.24 12.65 4.57
N PRO A 79 -17.33 12.34 3.85
CA PRO A 79 -17.98 11.03 3.95
C PRO A 79 -17.02 9.91 3.53
N GLY A 80 -16.40 10.05 2.35
CA GLY A 80 -15.41 9.12 1.78
C GLY A 80 -14.02 9.21 2.39
N HIS A 81 -13.18 8.24 2.03
CA HIS A 81 -11.81 8.07 2.51
C HIS A 81 -10.80 8.50 1.44
N ILE A 82 -9.77 9.24 1.84
CA ILE A 82 -8.75 9.74 0.91
C ILE A 82 -7.37 9.15 1.22
N LEU A 83 -6.60 8.93 0.16
CA LEU A 83 -5.20 8.52 0.21
C LEU A 83 -4.34 9.61 -0.42
N GLY A 84 -3.41 10.18 0.34
CA GLY A 84 -2.51 11.22 -0.14
C GLY A 84 -1.45 10.68 -1.11
N VAL A 85 -1.29 11.33 -2.26
CA VAL A 85 -0.28 11.02 -3.28
C VAL A 85 0.84 12.08 -3.22
N ARG A 86 2.04 11.66 -2.81
CA ARG A 86 3.21 12.55 -2.74
C ARG A 86 3.57 13.12 -4.11
N LYS A 87 4.23 14.29 -4.10
CA LYS A 87 4.73 14.94 -5.33
C LYS A 87 5.77 14.05 -6.03
N ASP A 88 6.64 13.44 -5.24
CA ASP A 88 7.71 12.55 -5.68
C ASP A 88 7.16 11.32 -6.44
N ILE A 89 6.04 10.75 -5.97
CA ILE A 89 5.37 9.62 -6.63
C ILE A 89 4.75 10.07 -7.95
N ARG A 90 4.02 11.20 -7.97
CA ARG A 90 3.49 11.79 -9.21
C ARG A 90 4.57 12.06 -10.25
N ALA A 91 5.75 12.48 -9.83
CA ALA A 91 6.91 12.65 -10.70
C ALA A 91 7.48 11.32 -11.21
N LEU A 92 7.50 10.26 -10.39
CA LEU A 92 7.91 8.90 -10.79
C LEU A 92 6.95 8.27 -11.82
N ILE A 93 5.64 8.36 -11.60
CA ILE A 93 4.61 7.77 -12.48
C ILE A 93 4.22 8.67 -13.67
N GLY A 94 4.72 9.92 -13.71
CA GLY A 94 4.42 10.91 -14.75
C GLY A 94 2.98 11.48 -14.74
N LYS A 95 2.14 11.12 -13.76
CA LYS A 95 0.71 11.51 -13.67
C LYS A 95 0.53 12.83 -12.92
N GLN A 96 -0.36 13.69 -13.42
CA GLN A 96 -0.74 14.97 -12.84
C GLN A 96 -2.13 14.91 -12.19
N PRO A 97 -2.52 15.92 -11.37
CA PRO A 97 -3.91 16.02 -10.92
C PRO A 97 -4.85 16.24 -12.10
N GLY A 98 -5.87 15.39 -12.22
CA GLY A 98 -6.73 15.24 -13.40
C GLY A 98 -6.54 13.91 -14.12
N ASP A 99 -5.35 13.29 -14.03
CA ASP A 99 -5.10 11.96 -14.60
C ASP A 99 -5.69 10.83 -13.76
N THR A 100 -6.02 9.73 -14.42
CA THR A 100 -6.33 8.45 -13.78
C THR A 100 -5.04 7.69 -13.46
N VAL A 101 -4.90 7.26 -12.20
CA VAL A 101 -3.84 6.41 -11.70
C VAL A 101 -4.42 5.05 -11.32
N HIS A 102 -3.73 3.97 -11.65
CA HIS A 102 -4.12 2.63 -11.21
C HIS A 102 -3.60 2.41 -9.78
N VAL A 103 -4.50 2.08 -8.85
CA VAL A 103 -4.20 2.01 -7.41
C VAL A 103 -4.40 0.58 -6.90
N VAL A 104 -3.32 -0.06 -6.48
CA VAL A 104 -3.34 -1.40 -5.88
C VAL A 104 -2.92 -1.30 -4.41
N MET A 105 -3.82 -1.55 -3.46
CA MET A 105 -3.51 -1.44 -2.01
C MET A 105 -3.72 -2.72 -1.20
N ARG A 106 -3.03 -2.84 -0.06
CA ARG A 106 -3.13 -3.96 0.91
C ARG A 106 -2.91 -3.50 2.36
N GLU A 107 -3.48 -4.20 3.35
CA GLU A 107 -3.25 -3.92 4.78
C GLU A 107 -1.76 -4.13 5.16
N ARG A 108 -1.32 -3.49 6.25
CA ARG A 108 -0.03 -3.71 6.91
C ARG A 108 -0.19 -3.81 8.43
#